data_AF-A0A1Q7RL63-F1
#
_entry.id   AF-A0A1Q7RL63-F1
#
_cell.length_a   1.000
_cell.length_b   1.000
_cell.length_c   1.000
_cell.angle_alpha   90.00
_cell.angle_beta   90.00
_cell.angle_gamma   90.00
#
_symmetry.space_group_name_H-M   'P 1'
#
loop_
_entity.id
_entity.type
_entity.pdbx_description
1 polymer ?
#
loop_
_entity_poly.entity_id
_entity_poly.type
_entity_poly.pdbx_seq_one_letter_code
_entity_poly.pdbx_strand_id
1 'polypeptide(L)'
;LTLDLRDPGRAAGQIAAFAAKHPLHAIIPTDDETAVVAAAASARLGLPHNPPEAARAARRKDELRRILHAARVQTPRYSVMTLDHDPAASALKQGFPVVLKPTFLAASRGVIRADNPEQFVAAFRRIEALLHEPDILGKGGDAARLIVAEEFVPGVEVAVEGLLIGGRLKVLALFDKPDPLDGPFFEETIYVTPSRLAAGIQDAIATTTASAGRALGLREGPVHAELRVNDRGPWLIELAARSIGGLCSRALRFGTGLSLEEVVLMHALGRSVEEIQREPRPAGVMMIPIPHAGVLRGVSGVAAARRVPASTTSRSAPPSAGRSCRCRRDRRTSASSSRARTARRRSRAPCGRRTPGCRSRSSPTPNPSRVLALRGQAARNPATPINLCGMLVASIGSARSDGRRADHERGIIHLMSHILFICSGNTCRSPMAAGIARRIFGQSHLIVSAGAGTSGGDGAATNAASGRIMCERPEGTPQAAGRCVK
;
A
#
# COMPACT_ATOMS: atom_id res chain seq x y z
N LEU A 1 20.49 -4.85 -2.67
CA LEU A 1 20.14 -5.97 -3.58
C LEU A 1 19.32 -5.39 -4.71
N THR A 2 19.55 -5.77 -5.97
CA THR A 2 18.67 -5.39 -7.09
C THR A 2 18.02 -6.66 -7.59
N LEU A 3 16.69 -6.67 -7.62
CA LEU A 3 15.90 -7.85 -7.96
C LEU A 3 15.17 -7.65 -9.29
N ASP A 4 15.11 -8.71 -10.08
CA ASP A 4 14.22 -8.78 -11.23
C ASP A 4 12.87 -9.36 -10.80
N LEU A 5 11.86 -8.52 -10.63
CA LEU A 5 10.53 -8.96 -10.19
C LEU A 5 9.79 -9.78 -11.26
N ARG A 6 10.25 -9.73 -12.53
CA ARG A 6 9.66 -10.51 -13.63
C ARG A 6 10.03 -11.99 -13.53
N ASP A 7 11.10 -12.31 -12.80
CA ASP A 7 11.52 -13.68 -12.51
C ASP A 7 11.61 -13.89 -10.99
N PRO A 8 10.48 -14.23 -10.34
CA PRO A 8 10.44 -14.50 -8.91
C PRO A 8 11.40 -15.61 -8.47
N GLY A 9 11.69 -16.59 -9.34
CA GLY A 9 12.60 -17.70 -9.03
C GLY A 9 14.05 -17.22 -8.94
N ARG A 10 14.50 -16.41 -9.92
CA ARG A 10 15.82 -15.77 -9.89
C ARG A 10 15.94 -14.81 -8.72
N ALA A 11 14.93 -13.97 -8.49
CA ALA A 11 14.92 -13.03 -7.38
C ALA A 11 14.99 -13.75 -6.02
N ALA A 12 14.24 -14.85 -5.84
CA ALA A 12 14.33 -15.70 -4.66
C ALA A 12 15.72 -16.31 -4.47
N GLY A 13 16.39 -16.73 -5.56
CA GLY A 13 17.78 -17.19 -5.51
C GLY A 13 18.76 -16.12 -5.06
N GLN A 14 18.61 -14.88 -5.54
CA GLN A 14 19.41 -13.73 -5.11
C GLN A 14 19.19 -13.41 -3.62
N ILE A 15 17.94 -13.47 -3.16
CA ILE A 15 17.60 -13.28 -1.73
C ILE A 15 18.21 -14.40 -0.89
N ALA A 16 18.14 -15.65 -1.33
CA ALA A 16 18.74 -16.77 -0.60
C ALA A 16 20.27 -16.64 -0.49
N ALA A 17 20.95 -16.22 -1.57
CA ALA A 17 22.39 -15.94 -1.53
C ALA A 17 22.74 -14.77 -0.59
N PHE A 18 21.87 -13.75 -0.51
CA PHE A 18 22.00 -12.68 0.46
C PHE A 18 21.79 -13.19 1.90
N ALA A 19 20.77 -14.02 2.12
CA ALA A 19 20.42 -14.58 3.42
C ALA A 19 21.50 -15.50 3.99
N ALA A 20 22.27 -16.17 3.13
CA ALA A 20 23.43 -16.98 3.55
C ALA A 20 24.52 -16.15 4.26
N LYS A 21 24.62 -14.85 3.94
CA LYS A 21 25.55 -13.90 4.60
C LYS A 21 24.86 -13.07 5.69
N HIS A 22 23.54 -12.92 5.58
CA HIS A 22 22.72 -12.08 6.44
C HIS A 22 21.43 -12.84 6.81
N PRO A 23 21.46 -13.74 7.80
CA PRO A 23 20.31 -14.60 8.13
C PRO A 23 19.03 -13.79 8.34
N LEU A 24 18.01 -14.06 7.52
CA LEU A 24 16.75 -13.33 7.53
C LEU A 24 15.74 -14.02 8.44
N HIS A 25 14.97 -13.22 9.18
CA HIS A 25 13.87 -13.69 10.04
C HIS A 25 12.51 -13.47 9.39
N ALA A 26 12.40 -12.45 8.52
CA ALA A 26 11.18 -12.13 7.81
C ALA A 26 11.49 -11.46 6.47
N ILE A 27 10.60 -11.67 5.50
CA ILE A 27 10.58 -10.97 4.21
C ILE A 27 9.21 -10.35 4.03
N ILE A 28 9.18 -9.03 3.85
CA ILE A 28 7.93 -8.27 3.82
C ILE A 28 7.79 -7.58 2.46
N PRO A 29 6.74 -7.92 1.68
CA PRO A 29 6.43 -7.22 0.43
C PRO A 29 5.70 -5.90 0.70
N THR A 30 5.83 -4.94 -0.22
CA THR A 30 5.13 -3.65 -0.14
C THR A 30 3.95 -3.50 -1.09
N ASP A 31 3.85 -4.37 -2.09
CA ASP A 31 2.85 -4.32 -3.16
C ASP A 31 2.59 -5.74 -3.72
N ASP A 32 1.66 -5.84 -4.67
CA ASP A 32 1.25 -7.13 -5.26
C ASP A 32 2.38 -7.83 -6.04
N GLU A 33 3.26 -7.06 -6.68
CA GLU A 33 4.38 -7.60 -7.47
C GLU A 33 5.45 -8.19 -6.56
N THR A 34 5.79 -7.46 -5.49
CA THR A 34 6.76 -7.88 -4.49
C THR A 34 6.24 -9.03 -3.61
N ALA A 35 4.93 -9.19 -3.45
CA ALA A 35 4.32 -10.29 -2.69
C ALA A 35 4.67 -11.66 -3.28
N VAL A 36 4.71 -11.79 -4.61
CA VAL A 36 5.08 -13.05 -5.28
C VAL A 36 6.54 -13.40 -5.02
N VAL A 37 7.43 -12.41 -5.09
CA VAL A 37 8.87 -12.60 -4.82
C VAL A 37 9.12 -12.92 -3.35
N ALA A 38 8.44 -12.22 -2.43
CA ALA A 38 8.54 -12.48 -0.99
C ALA A 38 8.09 -13.90 -0.66
N ALA A 39 6.97 -14.35 -1.21
CA ALA A 39 6.49 -15.72 -1.05
C ALA A 39 7.51 -16.75 -1.56
N ALA A 40 8.05 -16.57 -2.76
CA ALA A 40 9.05 -17.48 -3.35
C ALA A 40 10.36 -17.52 -2.53
N ALA A 41 10.83 -16.37 -2.06
CA ALA A 41 12.05 -16.28 -1.25
C ALA A 41 11.86 -16.88 0.15
N SER A 42 10.74 -16.58 0.81
CA SER A 42 10.42 -17.14 2.12
C SER A 42 10.22 -18.65 2.07
N ALA A 43 9.56 -19.17 1.02
CA ALA A 43 9.45 -20.61 0.79
C ALA A 43 10.82 -21.30 0.71
N ARG A 44 11.74 -20.71 -0.07
CA ARG A 44 13.11 -21.22 -0.22
C ARG A 44 13.94 -21.17 1.06
N LEU A 45 13.63 -20.23 1.96
CA LEU A 45 14.34 -20.02 3.23
C LEU A 45 13.65 -20.68 4.43
N GLY A 46 12.51 -21.34 4.24
CA GLY A 46 11.74 -21.93 5.34
C GLY A 46 11.12 -20.90 6.30
N LEU A 47 10.91 -19.66 5.85
CA LEU A 47 10.26 -18.60 6.63
C LEU A 47 8.74 -18.69 6.50
N PRO A 48 7.94 -18.15 7.44
CA PRO A 48 6.49 -18.03 7.29
C PRO A 48 6.11 -17.31 5.99
N HIS A 49 5.18 -17.88 5.22
CA HIS A 49 4.81 -17.37 3.90
C HIS A 49 3.41 -17.83 3.45
N ASN A 50 2.86 -17.09 2.49
CA ASN A 50 1.83 -17.63 1.60
C ASN A 50 2.50 -18.49 0.51
N PRO A 51 1.87 -19.58 0.04
CA PRO A 51 2.36 -20.31 -1.11
C PRO A 51 2.59 -19.38 -2.32
N PRO A 52 3.69 -19.49 -3.06
CA PRO A 52 3.99 -18.59 -4.18
C PRO A 52 2.89 -18.55 -5.25
N GLU A 53 2.24 -19.68 -5.52
CA GLU A 53 1.10 -19.79 -6.42
C GLU A 53 -0.14 -19.06 -5.90
N ALA A 54 -0.37 -19.07 -4.58
CA ALA A 54 -1.47 -18.33 -3.96
C ALA A 54 -1.25 -16.82 -4.06
N ALA A 55 -0.02 -16.36 -3.81
CA ALA A 55 0.35 -14.95 -3.97
C ALA A 55 0.23 -14.49 -5.44
N ARG A 56 0.63 -15.33 -6.40
CA ARG A 56 0.46 -15.05 -7.84
C ARG A 56 -1.01 -14.98 -8.23
N ALA A 57 -1.83 -15.94 -7.77
CA ALA A 57 -3.25 -15.96 -8.04
C ALA A 57 -3.97 -14.73 -7.48
N ALA A 58 -3.61 -14.27 -6.28
CA ALA A 58 -4.15 -13.05 -5.68
C ALA A 58 -3.90 -11.79 -6.53
N ARG A 59 -2.76 -11.74 -7.25
CA ARG A 59 -2.42 -10.64 -8.17
C ARG A 59 -3.11 -10.72 -9.53
N ARG A 60 -3.48 -11.93 -9.96
CA ARG A 60 -4.01 -12.23 -11.30
C ARG A 60 -5.52 -12.37 -11.25
N LYS A 61 -6.25 -11.33 -11.67
CA LYS A 61 -7.73 -11.27 -11.63
C LYS A 61 -8.38 -12.46 -12.34
N ASP A 62 -7.80 -12.95 -13.43
CA ASP A 62 -8.24 -14.16 -14.13
C ASP A 62 -8.04 -15.45 -13.31
N GLU A 63 -6.88 -15.62 -12.68
CA GLU A 63 -6.60 -16.77 -11.81
C GLU A 63 -7.45 -16.72 -10.52
N LEU A 64 -7.54 -15.55 -9.90
CA LEU A 64 -8.38 -15.26 -8.75
C LEU A 64 -9.83 -15.64 -9.04
N ARG A 65 -10.42 -15.15 -10.15
CA ARG A 65 -11.80 -15.48 -10.51
C ARG A 65 -12.03 -16.96 -10.73
N ARG A 66 -11.10 -17.62 -11.44
CA ARG A 66 -11.16 -19.07 -11.68
C ARG A 66 -11.20 -19.86 -10.38
N ILE A 67 -10.33 -19.52 -9.43
CA ILE A 67 -10.24 -20.22 -8.14
C ILE A 67 -11.48 -19.95 -7.30
N LEU A 68 -11.93 -18.71 -7.20
CA LEU A 68 -13.10 -18.34 -6.40
C LEU A 68 -14.39 -18.97 -6.93
N HIS A 69 -14.57 -19.00 -8.25
CA HIS A 69 -15.73 -19.63 -8.88
C HIS A 69 -15.71 -21.15 -8.65
N ALA A 70 -14.55 -21.80 -8.78
CA ALA A 70 -14.40 -23.23 -8.48
C ALA A 70 -14.70 -23.55 -7.00
N ALA A 71 -14.32 -22.65 -6.08
CA ALA A 71 -14.60 -22.74 -4.66
C ALA A 71 -16.00 -22.27 -4.25
N ARG A 72 -16.85 -21.84 -5.21
CA ARG A 72 -18.20 -21.31 -4.98
C ARG A 72 -18.23 -20.11 -4.02
N VAL A 73 -17.18 -19.29 -4.02
CA VAL A 73 -17.19 -18.00 -3.33
C VAL A 73 -18.02 -17.02 -4.15
N GLN A 74 -18.90 -16.25 -3.48
CA GLN A 74 -19.75 -15.25 -4.12
C GLN A 74 -18.89 -14.19 -4.82
N THR A 75 -18.84 -14.23 -6.15
CA THR A 75 -18.01 -13.37 -6.99
C THR A 75 -18.73 -13.13 -8.32
N PRO A 76 -18.45 -12.04 -9.05
CA PRO A 76 -19.09 -11.77 -10.33
C PRO A 76 -18.86 -12.90 -11.33
N ARG A 77 -19.88 -13.22 -12.14
CA ARG A 77 -19.69 -13.96 -13.40
C ARG A 77 -18.65 -13.25 -14.25
N TYR A 78 -17.79 -14.04 -14.88
CA TYR A 78 -16.66 -13.49 -15.62
C TYR A 78 -16.39 -14.27 -16.90
N SER A 79 -15.74 -13.61 -17.85
CA SER A 79 -15.10 -14.22 -19.01
C SER A 79 -13.70 -13.65 -19.20
N VAL A 80 -12.82 -14.43 -19.82
CA VAL A 80 -11.45 -14.01 -20.16
C VAL A 80 -11.33 -13.97 -21.68
N MET A 81 -10.74 -12.90 -22.18
CA MET A 81 -10.52 -12.69 -23.62
C MET A 81 -9.08 -12.27 -23.89
N THR A 82 -8.61 -12.65 -25.07
CA THR A 82 -7.29 -12.22 -25.57
C THR A 82 -7.43 -10.90 -26.32
N LEU A 83 -6.35 -10.12 -26.39
CA LEU A 83 -6.32 -8.90 -27.20
C LEU A 83 -6.47 -9.16 -28.70
N ASP A 84 -6.19 -10.38 -29.16
CA ASP A 84 -6.31 -10.79 -30.55
C ASP A 84 -7.77 -11.07 -30.98
N HIS A 85 -8.69 -11.16 -30.02
CA HIS A 85 -10.12 -11.33 -30.32
C HIS A 85 -10.72 -10.06 -30.95
N ASP A 86 -11.71 -10.24 -31.84
CA ASP A 86 -12.56 -9.14 -32.26
C ASP A 86 -13.41 -8.64 -31.07
N PRO A 87 -13.26 -7.36 -30.65
CA PRO A 87 -14.03 -6.83 -29.54
C PRO A 87 -15.53 -6.76 -29.85
N ALA A 88 -15.95 -6.59 -31.11
CA ALA A 88 -17.38 -6.55 -31.46
C ALA A 88 -18.03 -7.93 -31.28
N ALA A 89 -17.42 -8.99 -31.81
CA ALA A 89 -17.85 -10.36 -31.56
C ALA A 89 -17.79 -10.75 -30.07
N SER A 90 -16.81 -10.23 -29.32
CA SER A 90 -16.69 -10.47 -27.88
C SER A 90 -17.82 -9.80 -27.09
N ALA A 91 -18.25 -8.60 -27.50
CA ALA A 91 -19.33 -7.85 -26.88
C ALA A 91 -20.68 -8.58 -26.96
N LEU A 92 -20.97 -9.25 -28.08
CA LEU A 92 -22.21 -10.02 -28.30
C LEU A 92 -22.38 -11.19 -27.33
N LYS A 93 -21.29 -11.62 -26.67
CA LYS A 93 -21.28 -12.74 -25.70
C LYS A 93 -21.46 -12.27 -24.26
N GLN A 94 -21.53 -10.95 -24.02
CA GLN A 94 -21.59 -10.39 -22.67
C GLN A 94 -23.01 -10.03 -22.25
N GLY A 95 -23.29 -10.18 -20.96
CA GLY A 95 -24.43 -9.53 -20.31
C GLY A 95 -24.02 -8.14 -19.80
N PHE A 96 -24.85 -7.13 -20.04
CA PHE A 96 -24.61 -5.74 -19.61
C PHE A 96 -25.44 -5.39 -18.37
N PRO A 97 -24.94 -4.51 -17.47
CA PRO A 97 -23.63 -3.85 -17.50
C PRO A 97 -22.45 -4.79 -17.18
N VAL A 98 -21.31 -4.53 -17.81
CA VAL A 98 -20.08 -5.32 -17.68
C VAL A 98 -18.89 -4.42 -17.37
N VAL A 99 -17.93 -4.92 -16.59
CA VAL A 99 -16.69 -4.22 -16.23
C VAL A 99 -15.50 -4.93 -16.85
N LEU A 100 -14.77 -4.24 -17.74
CA LEU A 100 -13.54 -4.72 -18.35
C LEU A 100 -12.34 -4.31 -17.50
N LYS A 101 -11.39 -5.23 -17.30
CA LYS A 101 -10.22 -5.05 -16.43
C LYS A 101 -8.98 -5.73 -17.03
N PRO A 102 -7.80 -5.07 -17.01
CA PRO A 102 -6.52 -5.76 -17.14
C PRO A 102 -6.36 -6.83 -16.05
N THR A 103 -5.71 -7.95 -16.36
CA THR A 103 -5.59 -9.07 -15.42
C THR A 103 -4.67 -8.82 -14.22
N PHE A 104 -3.69 -7.92 -14.34
CA PHE A 104 -2.59 -7.81 -13.36
C PHE A 104 -2.29 -6.38 -12.89
N LEU A 105 -3.07 -5.39 -13.35
CA LEU A 105 -2.92 -4.00 -12.90
C LEU A 105 -3.71 -3.74 -11.61
N ALA A 106 -3.30 -2.68 -10.90
CA ALA A 106 -3.87 -2.23 -9.64
C ALA A 106 -4.29 -0.75 -9.71
N ALA A 107 -4.89 -0.23 -8.63
CA ALA A 107 -5.36 1.16 -8.50
C ALA A 107 -6.38 1.56 -9.58
N SER A 108 -7.31 0.66 -9.88
CA SER A 108 -8.37 0.84 -10.89
C SER A 108 -7.87 1.20 -12.30
N ARG A 109 -6.58 1.02 -12.58
CA ARG A 109 -6.01 1.33 -13.89
C ARG A 109 -6.57 0.39 -14.96
N GLY A 110 -7.30 0.98 -15.91
CA GLY A 110 -7.95 0.23 -16.99
C GLY A 110 -9.22 -0.49 -16.57
N VAL A 111 -9.75 -0.24 -15.38
CA VAL A 111 -11.07 -0.78 -14.95
C VAL A 111 -12.16 0.12 -15.51
N ILE A 112 -12.98 -0.39 -16.42
CA ILE A 112 -13.97 0.41 -17.17
C ILE A 112 -15.29 -0.35 -17.25
N ARG A 113 -16.39 0.29 -16.81
CA ARG A 113 -17.74 -0.22 -17.01
C ARG A 113 -18.23 0.16 -18.40
N ALA A 114 -18.89 -0.79 -19.06
CA ALA A 114 -19.63 -0.63 -20.29
C ALA A 114 -21.07 -1.09 -20.07
N ASP A 115 -22.01 -0.29 -20.54
CA ASP A 115 -23.46 -0.54 -20.44
C ASP A 115 -24.05 -1.07 -21.76
N ASN A 116 -23.28 -1.05 -22.85
CA ASN A 116 -23.68 -1.54 -24.17
C ASN A 116 -22.48 -2.00 -25.02
N PRO A 117 -22.71 -2.70 -26.15
CA PRO A 117 -21.64 -3.18 -27.03
C PRO A 117 -20.69 -2.10 -27.53
N GLU A 118 -21.18 -0.90 -27.83
CA GLU A 118 -20.35 0.20 -28.34
C GLU A 118 -19.35 0.67 -27.27
N GLN A 119 -19.82 0.82 -26.03
CA GLN A 119 -18.98 1.16 -24.89
C GLN A 119 -18.00 0.03 -24.55
N PHE A 120 -18.40 -1.24 -24.74
CA PHE A 120 -17.52 -2.39 -24.55
C PHE A 120 -16.33 -2.33 -25.51
N VAL A 121 -16.60 -2.12 -26.80
CA VAL A 121 -15.54 -2.00 -27.82
C VAL A 121 -14.60 -0.84 -27.50
N ALA A 122 -15.15 0.31 -27.10
CA ALA A 122 -14.35 1.47 -26.69
C ALA A 122 -13.48 1.19 -25.45
N ALA A 123 -14.03 0.52 -24.44
CA ALA A 123 -13.30 0.10 -23.25
C ALA A 123 -12.19 -0.90 -23.58
N PHE A 124 -12.49 -1.91 -24.40
CA PHE A 124 -11.52 -2.91 -24.86
C PHE A 124 -10.33 -2.26 -25.55
N ARG A 125 -10.57 -1.42 -26.58
CA ARG A 125 -9.51 -0.75 -27.34
C ARG A 125 -8.65 0.16 -26.46
N ARG A 126 -9.27 0.77 -25.45
CA ARG A 126 -8.55 1.59 -24.47
C ARG A 126 -7.64 0.75 -23.58
N ILE A 127 -8.13 -0.39 -23.10
CA ILE A 127 -7.33 -1.32 -22.29
C ILE A 127 -6.21 -1.95 -23.13
N GLU A 128 -6.49 -2.33 -24.37
CA GLU A 128 -5.49 -2.80 -25.34
C GLU A 128 -4.35 -1.79 -25.51
N ALA A 129 -4.69 -0.52 -25.76
CA ALA A 129 -3.68 0.54 -25.89
C ALA A 129 -2.84 0.71 -24.61
N LEU A 130 -3.45 0.59 -23.43
CA LEU A 130 -2.75 0.62 -22.14
C LEU A 130 -1.81 -0.58 -22.02
N LEU A 131 -2.25 -1.79 -22.34
CA LEU A 131 -1.47 -3.02 -22.22
C LEU A 131 -0.29 -3.09 -23.20
N HIS A 132 -0.39 -2.41 -24.34
CA HIS A 132 0.72 -2.25 -25.30
C HIS A 132 1.78 -1.21 -24.88
N GLU A 133 1.59 -0.46 -23.78
CA GLU A 133 2.65 0.42 -23.28
C GLU A 133 3.89 -0.43 -22.87
N PRO A 134 5.11 -0.11 -23.33
CA PRO A 134 6.30 -0.96 -23.12
C PRO A 134 6.56 -1.34 -21.66
N ASP A 135 6.38 -0.37 -20.74
CA ASP A 135 6.57 -0.59 -19.30
C ASP A 135 5.52 -1.55 -18.70
N ILE A 136 4.32 -1.59 -19.28
CA ILE A 136 3.22 -2.45 -18.83
C ILE A 136 3.36 -3.83 -19.44
N LEU A 137 3.62 -3.89 -20.75
CA LEU A 137 3.87 -5.13 -21.47
C LEU A 137 5.03 -5.91 -20.84
N GLY A 138 6.15 -5.24 -20.56
CA GLY A 138 7.31 -5.86 -19.93
C GLY A 138 7.06 -6.37 -18.50
N LYS A 139 6.07 -5.82 -17.78
CA LYS A 139 5.67 -6.27 -16.44
C LYS A 139 4.62 -7.38 -16.46
N GLY A 140 3.76 -7.39 -17.48
CA GLY A 140 2.66 -8.34 -17.59
C GLY A 140 3.05 -9.64 -18.29
N GLY A 141 4.02 -9.61 -19.20
CA GLY A 141 4.30 -10.74 -20.09
C GLY A 141 3.02 -11.20 -20.78
N ASP A 142 2.73 -12.50 -20.73
CA ASP A 142 1.50 -13.07 -21.29
C ASP A 142 0.22 -12.51 -20.66
N ALA A 143 0.26 -12.09 -19.39
CA ALA A 143 -0.89 -11.49 -18.74
C ALA A 143 -1.30 -10.15 -19.38
N ALA A 144 -0.36 -9.47 -20.07
CA ALA A 144 -0.66 -8.25 -20.83
C ALA A 144 -1.40 -8.51 -22.15
N ARG A 145 -1.65 -9.77 -22.52
CA ARG A 145 -2.49 -10.13 -23.66
C ARG A 145 -3.92 -10.47 -23.28
N LEU A 146 -4.28 -10.32 -21.99
CA LEU A 146 -5.55 -10.77 -21.45
C LEU A 146 -6.36 -9.62 -20.84
N ILE A 147 -7.67 -9.66 -21.09
CA ILE A 147 -8.68 -8.82 -20.43
C ILE A 147 -9.69 -9.74 -19.75
N VAL A 148 -10.10 -9.37 -18.54
CA VAL A 148 -11.22 -9.98 -17.83
C VAL A 148 -12.44 -9.06 -17.99
N ALA A 149 -13.57 -9.64 -18.36
CA ALA A 149 -14.87 -8.98 -18.36
C ALA A 149 -15.73 -9.61 -17.26
N GLU A 150 -16.25 -8.79 -16.36
CA GLU A 150 -17.04 -9.22 -15.19
C GLU A 150 -18.42 -8.57 -15.21
N GLU A 151 -19.46 -9.27 -14.78
CA GLU A 151 -20.75 -8.61 -14.52
C GLU A 151 -20.55 -7.48 -13.50
N PHE A 152 -21.18 -6.33 -13.75
CA PHE A 152 -21.18 -5.27 -12.77
C PHE A 152 -22.11 -5.64 -11.61
N VAL A 153 -21.55 -5.68 -10.39
CA VAL A 153 -22.32 -5.95 -9.17
C VAL A 153 -22.80 -4.61 -8.58
N PRO A 154 -24.11 -4.32 -8.57
CA PRO A 154 -24.62 -3.13 -7.89
C PRO A 154 -24.49 -3.32 -6.37
N GLY A 155 -24.47 -2.20 -5.65
CA GLY A 155 -24.40 -2.20 -4.19
C GLY A 155 -23.30 -1.31 -3.64
N VAL A 156 -23.27 -1.19 -2.31
CA VAL A 156 -22.27 -0.39 -1.59
C VAL A 156 -20.91 -1.09 -1.64
N GLU A 157 -19.84 -0.31 -1.77
CA GLU A 157 -18.49 -0.85 -1.80
C GLU A 157 -17.83 -0.73 -0.43
N VAL A 158 -17.12 -1.78 -0.03
CA VAL A 158 -16.39 -1.85 1.23
C VAL A 158 -15.01 -2.45 1.00
N ALA A 159 -14.10 -2.16 1.91
CA ALA A 159 -12.80 -2.83 1.94
C ALA A 159 -12.48 -3.41 3.31
N VAL A 160 -11.98 -4.63 3.33
CA VAL A 160 -11.50 -5.33 4.51
C VAL A 160 -9.98 -5.23 4.53
N GLU A 161 -9.44 -4.66 5.60
CA GLU A 161 -8.04 -4.86 5.98
C GLU A 161 -7.99 -5.99 7.00
N GLY A 162 -7.27 -7.06 6.66
CA GLY A 162 -7.19 -8.27 7.47
C GLY A 162 -5.77 -8.77 7.64
N LEU A 163 -5.62 -9.72 8.55
CA LEU A 163 -4.38 -10.45 8.79
C LEU A 163 -4.69 -11.95 8.85
N LEU A 164 -3.99 -12.73 8.02
CA LEU A 164 -4.06 -14.18 8.07
C LEU A 164 -3.01 -14.70 9.04
N ILE A 165 -3.46 -15.54 9.97
CA ILE A 165 -2.62 -16.20 10.98
C ILE A 165 -2.89 -17.70 10.88
N GLY A 166 -1.98 -18.44 10.24
CA GLY A 166 -2.19 -19.87 10.00
C GLY A 166 -3.48 -20.20 9.23
N GLY A 167 -3.90 -19.33 8.32
CA GLY A 167 -5.11 -19.46 7.50
C GLY A 167 -6.40 -18.96 8.15
N ARG A 168 -6.35 -18.49 9.41
CA ARG A 168 -7.49 -17.81 10.04
C ARG A 168 -7.44 -16.32 9.75
N LEU A 169 -8.54 -15.76 9.24
CA LEU A 169 -8.69 -14.33 9.02
C LEU A 169 -8.99 -13.64 10.35
N LYS A 170 -8.12 -12.71 10.73
CA LYS A 170 -8.41 -11.66 11.70
C LYS A 170 -8.71 -10.36 10.95
N VAL A 171 -9.94 -9.86 11.06
CA VAL A 171 -10.30 -8.54 10.53
C VAL A 171 -9.67 -7.46 11.40
N LEU A 172 -8.86 -6.58 10.79
CA LEU A 172 -8.23 -5.44 11.47
C LEU A 172 -9.10 -4.18 11.34
N ALA A 173 -9.71 -3.99 10.17
CA ALA A 173 -10.66 -2.92 9.92
C ALA A 173 -11.59 -3.28 8.75
N LEU A 174 -12.83 -2.78 8.83
CA LEU A 174 -13.76 -2.73 7.72
C LEU A 174 -14.01 -1.26 7.38
N PHE A 175 -13.72 -0.89 6.14
CA PHE A 175 -13.92 0.46 5.64
C PHE A 175 -15.17 0.54 4.77
N ASP A 176 -15.97 1.57 5.03
CA ASP A 176 -17.03 2.04 4.12
C ASP A 176 -16.42 2.95 3.05
N LYS A 177 -16.90 2.82 1.80
CA LYS A 177 -16.62 3.72 0.68
C LYS A 177 -17.91 4.47 0.34
N PRO A 178 -18.15 5.66 0.93
CA PRO A 178 -19.46 6.30 0.93
C PRO A 178 -19.88 6.89 -0.41
N ASP A 179 -18.93 7.23 -1.28
CA ASP A 179 -19.24 7.74 -2.62
C ASP A 179 -19.62 6.57 -3.55
N PRO A 180 -20.75 6.64 -4.27
CA PRO A 180 -21.13 5.61 -5.22
C PRO A 180 -20.07 5.41 -6.32
N LEU A 181 -19.48 4.21 -6.36
CA LEU A 181 -18.49 3.81 -7.37
C LEU A 181 -19.15 3.00 -8.48
N ASP A 182 -20.12 3.60 -9.17
CA ASP A 182 -20.93 2.90 -10.18
C ASP A 182 -20.38 3.03 -11.62
N GLY A 183 -19.24 3.70 -11.81
CA GLY A 183 -18.59 3.83 -13.10
C GLY A 183 -18.92 5.14 -13.85
N PRO A 184 -18.44 5.29 -15.10
CA PRO A 184 -17.76 4.27 -15.90
C PRO A 184 -16.33 3.97 -15.46
N PHE A 185 -15.74 4.83 -14.62
CA PHE A 185 -14.43 4.63 -13.99
C PHE A 185 -14.59 4.48 -12.47
N PHE A 186 -13.65 3.78 -11.84
CA PHE A 186 -13.71 3.39 -10.43
C PHE A 186 -12.59 4.06 -9.62
N GLU A 187 -12.49 5.39 -9.74
CA GLU A 187 -11.50 6.17 -9.00
C GLU A 187 -11.92 6.28 -7.53
N GLU A 188 -11.07 5.80 -6.63
CA GLU A 188 -11.35 5.82 -5.21
C GLU A 188 -11.26 7.24 -4.63
N THR A 189 -12.21 7.57 -3.76
CA THR A 189 -12.29 8.89 -3.13
C THR A 189 -12.11 8.81 -1.63
N ILE A 190 -12.99 8.09 -0.93
CA ILE A 190 -13.09 8.15 0.53
C ILE A 190 -13.11 6.73 1.11
N TYR A 191 -12.36 6.56 2.19
CA TYR A 191 -12.43 5.40 3.08
C TYR A 191 -12.75 5.88 4.49
N VAL A 192 -13.72 5.24 5.15
CA VAL A 192 -14.09 5.54 6.55
C VAL A 192 -14.20 4.25 7.35
N THR A 193 -13.63 4.22 8.55
CA THR A 193 -13.71 3.11 9.50
C THR A 193 -14.03 3.63 10.91
N PRO A 194 -14.76 2.90 11.77
CA PRO A 194 -15.37 1.60 11.52
C PRO A 194 -16.59 1.70 10.59
N SER A 195 -16.97 0.57 10.00
CA SER A 195 -18.16 0.47 9.16
C SER A 195 -19.44 0.76 9.94
N ARG A 196 -20.41 1.38 9.25
CA ARG A 196 -21.77 1.63 9.73
C ARG A 196 -22.76 0.52 9.35
N LEU A 197 -22.32 -0.49 8.62
CA LEU A 197 -23.18 -1.61 8.23
C LEU A 197 -23.65 -2.41 9.45
N ALA A 198 -24.81 -3.05 9.34
CA ALA A 198 -25.32 -3.92 10.41
C ALA A 198 -24.34 -5.05 10.72
N ALA A 199 -24.23 -5.45 11.99
CA ALA A 199 -23.25 -6.45 12.45
C ALA A 199 -23.29 -7.75 11.63
N GLY A 200 -24.49 -8.29 11.35
CA GLY A 200 -24.63 -9.50 10.53
C GLY A 200 -24.11 -9.36 9.09
N ILE A 201 -24.14 -8.15 8.52
CA ILE A 201 -23.52 -7.87 7.22
C ILE A 201 -21.99 -7.84 7.34
N GLN A 202 -21.47 -7.24 8.42
CA GLN A 202 -20.02 -7.25 8.69
C GLN A 202 -19.49 -8.68 8.87
N ASP A 203 -20.23 -9.54 9.57
CA ASP A 203 -19.90 -10.96 9.75
C ASP A 203 -19.94 -11.72 8.42
N ALA A 204 -20.93 -11.44 7.57
CA ALA A 204 -21.00 -12.02 6.22
C ALA A 204 -19.82 -11.59 5.34
N ILE A 205 -19.41 -10.31 5.42
CA ILE A 205 -18.24 -9.78 4.71
C ILE A 205 -16.96 -10.49 5.18
N ALA A 206 -16.78 -10.62 6.50
CA ALA A 206 -15.64 -11.32 7.09
C ALA A 206 -15.61 -12.79 6.65
N THR A 207 -16.75 -13.48 6.69
CA THR A 207 -16.89 -14.88 6.28
C THR A 207 -16.56 -15.08 4.80
N THR A 208 -17.04 -14.18 3.94
CA THR A 208 -16.77 -14.23 2.49
C THR A 208 -15.29 -13.98 2.19
N THR A 209 -14.68 -13.02 2.88
CA THR A 209 -13.25 -12.73 2.78
C THR A 209 -12.40 -13.91 3.27
N ALA A 210 -12.77 -14.53 4.38
CA ALA A 210 -12.07 -15.71 4.91
C ALA A 210 -12.18 -16.91 3.95
N SER A 211 -13.35 -17.09 3.34
CA SER A 211 -13.59 -18.15 2.35
C SER A 211 -12.75 -17.93 1.09
N ALA A 212 -12.64 -16.69 0.61
CA ALA A 212 -11.78 -16.32 -0.50
C ALA A 212 -10.28 -16.57 -0.20
N GLY A 213 -9.80 -16.15 0.98
CA GLY A 213 -8.43 -16.39 1.41
C GLY A 213 -8.11 -17.90 1.47
N ARG A 214 -9.03 -18.70 2.02
CA ARG A 214 -8.91 -20.15 2.06
C ARG A 214 -8.89 -20.78 0.66
N ALA A 215 -9.78 -20.34 -0.23
CA ALA A 215 -9.86 -20.83 -1.60
C ALA A 215 -8.56 -20.58 -2.39
N LEU A 216 -7.95 -19.40 -2.20
CA LEU A 216 -6.65 -19.08 -2.79
C LEU A 216 -5.49 -19.85 -2.15
N GLY A 217 -5.68 -20.43 -0.96
CA GLY A 217 -4.60 -21.03 -0.18
C GLY A 217 -3.72 -20.00 0.54
N LEU A 218 -4.20 -18.77 0.73
CA LEU A 218 -3.52 -17.77 1.55
C LEU A 218 -3.60 -18.17 3.02
N ARG A 219 -2.47 -18.04 3.73
CA ARG A 219 -2.31 -18.52 5.11
C ARG A 219 -1.71 -17.50 6.06
N GLU A 220 -0.94 -16.55 5.55
CA GLU A 220 -0.05 -15.76 6.38
C GLU A 220 0.06 -14.30 5.94
N GLY A 221 0.09 -13.39 6.90
CA GLY A 221 0.36 -11.97 6.65
C GLY A 221 -0.87 -11.16 6.24
N PRO A 222 -0.67 -9.87 5.90
CA PRO A 222 -1.77 -8.95 5.67
C PRO A 222 -2.51 -9.27 4.37
N VAL A 223 -3.81 -9.03 4.39
CA VAL A 223 -4.66 -9.09 3.21
C VAL A 223 -5.54 -7.85 3.10
N HIS A 224 -5.77 -7.43 1.87
CA HIS A 224 -6.68 -6.34 1.55
C HIS A 224 -7.74 -6.86 0.58
N ALA A 225 -9.01 -6.84 0.98
CA ALA A 225 -10.12 -7.32 0.18
C ALA A 225 -11.07 -6.19 -0.18
N GLU A 226 -11.57 -6.17 -1.40
CA GLU A 226 -12.62 -5.25 -1.84
C GLU A 226 -13.88 -6.07 -2.15
N LEU A 227 -15.02 -5.61 -1.64
CA LEU A 227 -16.30 -6.28 -1.80
C LEU A 227 -17.39 -5.27 -2.17
N ARG A 228 -18.41 -5.74 -2.88
CA ARG A 228 -19.68 -5.02 -3.03
C ARG A 228 -20.79 -5.75 -2.32
N VAL A 229 -21.65 -5.02 -1.63
CA VAL A 229 -22.73 -5.57 -0.81
C VAL A 229 -24.06 -5.11 -1.36
N ASN A 230 -24.92 -6.07 -1.65
CA ASN A 230 -26.32 -5.85 -2.04
C ASN A 230 -27.22 -6.84 -1.29
N ASP A 231 -28.50 -6.88 -1.69
CA ASP A 231 -29.55 -7.70 -1.08
C ASP A 231 -29.25 -9.21 -1.15
N ARG A 232 -28.35 -9.64 -2.05
CA ARG A 232 -27.88 -11.03 -2.17
C ARG A 232 -26.63 -11.32 -1.32
N GLY A 233 -26.16 -10.33 -0.56
CA GLY A 233 -25.00 -10.44 0.32
C GLY A 233 -23.71 -9.81 -0.26
N PRO A 234 -22.55 -10.09 0.35
CA PRO A 234 -21.25 -9.60 -0.08
C PRO A 234 -20.68 -10.38 -1.26
N TRP A 235 -20.22 -9.65 -2.27
CA TRP A 235 -19.57 -10.17 -3.48
C TRP A 235 -18.10 -9.78 -3.45
N LEU A 236 -17.22 -10.77 -3.49
CA LEU A 236 -15.78 -10.51 -3.51
C LEU A 236 -15.36 -9.97 -4.88
N ILE A 237 -14.81 -8.76 -4.89
CA ILE A 237 -14.27 -8.09 -6.08
C ILE A 237 -12.76 -8.32 -6.18
N GLU A 238 -11.99 -8.11 -5.11
CA GLU A 238 -10.54 -8.30 -5.15
C GLU A 238 -10.04 -8.80 -3.79
N LEU A 239 -8.94 -9.57 -3.78
CA LEU A 239 -8.26 -10.01 -2.57
C LEU A 239 -6.75 -10.03 -2.83
N ALA A 240 -6.04 -9.06 -2.26
CA ALA A 240 -4.60 -8.90 -2.38
C ALA A 240 -3.89 -9.49 -1.16
N ALA A 241 -2.77 -10.19 -1.39
CA ALA A 241 -1.91 -10.76 -0.34
C ALA A 241 -0.91 -9.74 0.24
N ARG A 242 -1.42 -8.54 0.55
CA ARG A 242 -0.69 -7.41 1.13
C ARG A 242 -1.64 -6.50 1.89
N SER A 243 -1.08 -5.56 2.62
CA SER A 243 -1.87 -4.50 3.26
C SER A 243 -2.39 -3.46 2.26
N ILE A 244 -3.35 -2.65 2.71
CA ILE A 244 -3.80 -1.45 1.99
C ILE A 244 -2.64 -0.54 1.57
N GLY A 245 -2.73 -0.01 0.35
CA GLY A 245 -1.72 0.87 -0.23
C GLY A 245 -1.81 2.34 0.23
N GLY A 246 -0.87 3.14 -0.25
CA GLY A 246 -0.91 4.59 -0.08
C GLY A 246 -0.77 5.07 1.36
N LEU A 247 -1.42 6.20 1.66
CA LEU A 247 -1.48 6.78 3.01
C LEU A 247 -2.70 6.31 3.80
N CYS A 248 -3.53 5.43 3.22
CA CYS A 248 -4.77 4.95 3.82
C CYS A 248 -4.51 4.15 5.11
N SER A 249 -3.38 3.43 5.19
CA SER A 249 -2.95 2.73 6.41
C SER A 249 -2.84 3.63 7.64
N ARG A 250 -2.62 4.95 7.45
CA ARG A 250 -2.51 5.92 8.56
C ARG A 250 -3.84 6.19 9.26
N ALA A 251 -4.96 5.85 8.63
CA ALA A 251 -6.27 5.90 9.28
C ALA A 251 -6.41 4.82 10.36
N LEU A 252 -5.53 3.80 10.35
CA LEU A 252 -5.58 2.71 11.31
C LEU A 252 -4.61 2.93 12.46
N ARG A 253 -5.17 2.88 13.67
CA ARG A 253 -4.44 2.85 14.94
C ARG A 253 -4.96 1.72 15.79
N PHE A 254 -4.07 1.06 16.52
CA PHE A 254 -4.38 -0.14 17.29
C PHE A 254 -3.82 -0.06 18.70
N GLY A 255 -4.55 -0.60 19.67
CA GLY A 255 -4.15 -0.65 21.07
C GLY A 255 -3.67 0.70 21.60
N THR A 256 -2.40 0.80 21.99
CA THR A 256 -1.75 1.99 22.52
C THR A 256 -1.20 2.96 21.45
N GLY A 257 -1.75 2.92 20.23
CA GLY A 257 -1.38 3.81 19.12
C GLY A 257 -0.47 3.19 18.05
N LEU A 258 -0.41 1.85 17.99
CA LEU A 258 0.33 1.12 16.97
C LEU A 258 -0.21 1.41 15.56
N SER A 259 0.66 1.50 14.56
CA SER A 259 0.27 1.57 13.15
C SER A 259 -0.03 0.20 12.56
N LEU A 260 -0.67 0.16 11.40
CA LEU A 260 -0.85 -1.08 10.65
C LEU A 260 0.49 -1.76 10.33
N GLU A 261 1.49 -0.98 9.91
CA GLU A 261 2.82 -1.50 9.60
C GLU A 261 3.49 -2.12 10.84
N GLU A 262 3.22 -1.61 12.04
CA GLU A 262 3.69 -2.21 13.30
C GLU A 262 3.05 -3.56 13.57
N VAL A 263 1.74 -3.67 13.37
CA VAL A 263 1.02 -4.93 13.52
C VAL A 263 1.57 -5.98 12.54
N VAL A 264 1.78 -5.59 11.28
CA VAL A 264 2.37 -6.49 10.26
C VAL A 264 3.79 -6.91 10.62
N LEU A 265 4.61 -5.99 11.16
CA LEU A 265 5.99 -6.31 11.57
C LEU A 265 6.04 -7.26 12.76
N MET A 266 5.20 -7.04 13.76
CA MET A 266 5.11 -7.92 14.92
C MET A 266 4.69 -9.32 14.49
N HIS A 267 3.68 -9.41 13.65
CA HIS A 267 3.20 -10.66 13.07
C HIS A 267 4.30 -11.38 12.28
N ALA A 268 5.00 -10.68 11.39
CA ALA A 268 6.08 -11.26 10.58
C ALA A 268 7.27 -11.77 11.41
N LEU A 269 7.44 -11.26 12.64
CA LEU A 269 8.45 -11.70 13.60
C LEU A 269 7.92 -12.74 14.61
N GLY A 270 6.72 -13.29 14.38
CA GLY A 270 6.12 -14.32 15.22
C GLY A 270 5.60 -13.82 16.57
N ARG A 271 5.41 -12.51 16.74
CA ARG A 271 4.76 -11.98 17.95
C ARG A 271 3.25 -12.10 17.85
N SER A 272 2.62 -12.38 18.98
CA SER A 272 1.16 -12.41 19.06
C SER A 272 0.57 -11.04 18.75
N VAL A 273 -0.44 -11.06 17.89
CA VAL A 273 -1.25 -9.91 17.52
C VAL A 273 -2.74 -10.20 17.74
N GLU A 274 -3.08 -11.31 18.40
CA GLU A 274 -4.47 -11.78 18.55
C GLU A 274 -5.34 -10.83 19.37
N GLU A 275 -4.78 -10.19 20.39
CA GLU A 275 -5.51 -9.26 21.26
C GLU A 275 -5.53 -7.81 20.74
N ILE A 276 -4.78 -7.52 19.67
CA ILE A 276 -4.68 -6.16 19.13
C ILE A 276 -6.01 -5.77 18.47
N GLN A 277 -6.65 -4.73 19.00
CA GLN A 277 -7.88 -4.17 18.46
C GLN A 277 -7.63 -2.76 17.92
N ARG A 278 -8.39 -2.38 16.89
CA ARG A 278 -8.40 -1.02 16.38
C ARG A 278 -8.92 -0.08 17.47
N GLU A 279 -8.36 1.11 17.57
CA GLU A 279 -8.92 2.17 18.41
C GLU A 279 -10.38 2.45 18.00
N PRO A 280 -11.33 2.65 18.93
CA PRO A 280 -12.75 2.78 18.59
C PRO A 280 -13.04 4.05 17.79
N ARG A 281 -12.21 5.09 17.92
CA ARG A 281 -12.39 6.40 17.29
C ARG A 281 -12.54 6.27 15.77
N PRO A 282 -13.58 6.89 15.15
CA PRO A 282 -13.70 6.91 13.70
C PRO A 282 -12.52 7.62 13.03
N ALA A 283 -12.06 7.07 11.92
CA ALA A 283 -10.99 7.62 11.12
C ALA A 283 -11.32 7.44 9.63
N GLY A 284 -10.78 8.33 8.80
CA GLY A 284 -10.96 8.22 7.37
C GLY A 284 -9.84 8.89 6.59
N VAL A 285 -9.77 8.55 5.33
CA VAL A 285 -8.87 9.17 4.35
C VAL A 285 -9.70 9.60 3.15
N MET A 286 -9.40 10.78 2.64
CA MET A 286 -9.95 11.29 1.39
C MET A 286 -8.80 11.51 0.41
N MET A 287 -8.84 10.81 -0.71
CA MET A 287 -8.05 11.10 -1.89
C MET A 287 -8.73 12.25 -2.63
N ILE A 288 -8.00 13.36 -2.81
CA ILE A 288 -8.53 14.53 -3.51
C ILE A 288 -8.68 14.17 -5.00
N PRO A 289 -9.89 14.20 -5.57
CA PRO A 289 -10.10 13.88 -6.97
C PRO A 289 -9.29 14.81 -7.88
N ILE A 290 -8.79 14.27 -8.98
CA ILE A 290 -8.06 15.03 -10.00
C ILE A 290 -8.97 15.12 -11.22
N PRO A 291 -9.75 16.20 -11.39
CA PRO A 291 -10.81 16.21 -12.38
C PRO A 291 -10.26 16.28 -13.81
N HIS A 292 -9.05 16.82 -13.99
CA HIS A 292 -8.43 17.01 -15.31
C HIS A 292 -6.92 16.78 -15.25
N ALA A 293 -6.34 16.31 -16.36
CA ALA A 293 -4.90 16.32 -16.52
C ALA A 293 -4.38 17.76 -16.67
N GLY A 294 -3.21 18.05 -16.10
CA GLY A 294 -2.62 19.37 -16.19
C GLY A 294 -1.45 19.57 -15.23
N VAL A 295 -0.99 20.81 -15.11
CA VAL A 295 0.03 21.19 -14.12
C VAL A 295 -0.68 21.66 -12.86
N LEU A 296 -0.45 20.97 -11.74
CA LEU A 296 -0.97 21.40 -10.44
C LEU A 296 -0.35 22.77 -10.09
N ARG A 297 -1.19 23.79 -9.98
CA ARG A 297 -0.76 25.15 -9.60
C ARG A 297 -0.72 25.36 -8.08
N GLY A 298 -1.63 24.71 -7.36
CA GLY A 298 -1.72 24.81 -5.91
C GLY A 298 -2.94 24.07 -5.39
N VAL A 299 -3.01 23.91 -4.07
CA VAL A 299 -4.15 23.33 -3.35
C VAL A 299 -4.66 24.38 -2.37
N SER A 300 -5.89 24.84 -2.57
CA SER A 300 -6.56 25.80 -1.69
C SER A 300 -7.45 25.08 -0.65
N GLY A 301 -7.99 25.81 0.33
CA GLY A 301 -8.94 25.26 1.31
C GLY A 301 -8.33 24.43 2.45
N VAL A 302 -7.02 24.15 2.44
CA VAL A 302 -6.35 23.32 3.48
C VAL A 302 -6.54 23.89 4.90
N ALA A 303 -6.44 25.20 5.07
CA ALA A 303 -6.63 25.84 6.37
C ALA A 303 -8.08 25.75 6.87
N ALA A 304 -9.06 25.85 5.96
CA ALA A 304 -10.46 25.66 6.30
C ALA A 304 -10.75 24.20 6.68
N ALA A 305 -10.20 23.24 5.93
CA ALA A 305 -10.33 21.82 6.22
C ALA A 305 -9.78 21.46 7.62
N ARG A 306 -8.63 22.04 8.04
CA ARG A 306 -8.05 21.83 9.38
C ARG A 306 -8.91 22.35 10.53
N ARG A 307 -9.81 23.31 10.27
CA ARG A 307 -10.71 23.88 11.29
C ARG A 307 -11.96 23.02 11.51
N VAL A 308 -12.19 22.00 10.68
CA VAL A 308 -13.29 21.06 10.88
C VAL A 308 -12.97 20.20 12.13
N PRO A 309 -13.84 20.17 13.16
CA PRO A 309 -13.57 19.56 14.48
C PRO A 309 -13.21 18.06 14.50
N ALA A 310 -13.22 17.36 13.37
CA ALA A 310 -12.84 15.95 13.22
C ALA A 310 -11.55 15.71 12.42
N SER A 311 -10.88 16.76 11.92
CA SER A 311 -9.69 16.62 11.05
C SER A 311 -8.39 16.45 11.86
N THR A 312 -8.03 15.22 12.21
CA THR A 312 -6.68 14.95 12.75
C THR A 312 -5.66 15.05 11.62
N THR A 313 -4.98 16.21 11.54
CA THR A 313 -3.78 16.48 10.72
C THR A 313 -3.90 16.21 9.22
N SER A 314 -4.29 17.22 8.42
CA SER A 314 -4.06 17.18 6.97
C SER A 314 -2.56 17.27 6.64
N ARG A 315 -1.83 16.16 6.57
CA ARG A 315 -0.52 16.15 5.91
C ARG A 315 -0.76 15.91 4.43
N SER A 316 -0.98 16.99 3.67
CA SER A 316 -0.79 16.96 2.23
C SER A 316 0.67 16.54 1.99
N ALA A 317 0.89 15.37 1.39
CA ALA A 317 2.20 15.08 0.84
C ALA A 317 2.45 16.12 -0.26
N PRO A 318 3.51 16.93 -0.21
CA PRO A 318 3.83 17.80 -1.32
C PRO A 318 4.06 16.90 -2.54
N PRO A 319 3.41 17.14 -3.69
CA PRO A 319 3.86 16.55 -4.92
C PRO A 319 5.31 16.99 -5.10
N SER A 320 6.19 16.06 -5.46
CA SER A 320 7.60 16.35 -5.71
C SER A 320 7.70 17.60 -6.61
N ALA A 321 8.23 18.69 -6.05
CA ALA A 321 8.33 19.97 -6.75
C ALA A 321 9.06 19.75 -8.09
N GLY A 322 8.47 20.23 -9.18
CA GLY A 322 9.08 20.20 -10.51
C GLY A 322 8.74 19.01 -11.41
N ARG A 323 7.88 18.06 -11.01
CA ARG A 323 7.39 17.05 -11.95
C ARG A 323 6.05 17.47 -12.55
N SER A 324 5.96 17.52 -13.87
CA SER A 324 4.67 17.55 -14.57
C SER A 324 3.82 16.41 -14.02
N CYS A 325 2.64 16.69 -13.46
CA CYS A 325 1.61 15.66 -13.30
C CYS A 325 1.20 15.21 -14.70
N ARG A 326 1.97 14.29 -15.28
CA ARG A 326 1.54 13.54 -16.46
C ARG A 326 0.51 12.53 -15.98
N CYS A 327 -0.70 12.98 -15.71
CA CYS A 327 -1.86 12.18 -16.04
C CYS A 327 -1.81 12.02 -17.57
N ARG A 328 -1.10 10.98 -18.05
CA ARG A 328 -1.18 10.56 -19.44
C ARG A 328 -2.58 9.99 -19.62
N ARG A 329 -3.55 10.84 -19.99
CA ARG A 329 -4.79 10.38 -20.58
C ARG A 329 -4.76 10.67 -22.07
N ASP A 330 -5.13 9.62 -22.80
CA ASP A 330 -6.14 9.69 -23.84
C ASP A 330 -5.94 10.78 -24.88
N ARG A 331 -5.09 10.45 -25.86
CA ARG A 331 -5.32 11.04 -27.17
C ARG A 331 -6.60 10.44 -27.73
N ARG A 332 -7.70 11.20 -27.58
CA ARG A 332 -8.75 11.24 -28.59
C ARG A 332 -8.07 11.41 -29.94
N THR A 333 -8.13 10.40 -30.79
CA THR A 333 -7.81 10.57 -32.21
C THR A 333 -9.03 10.17 -33.00
N SER A 334 -9.79 11.18 -33.40
CA SER A 334 -10.58 11.16 -34.61
C SER A 334 -9.80 11.90 -35.70
N ALA A 335 -9.99 11.42 -36.93
CA ALA A 335 -9.64 12.01 -38.24
C ALA A 335 -8.19 11.87 -38.77
N SER A 336 -8.06 10.83 -39.60
CA SER A 336 -7.57 10.82 -40.99
C SER A 336 -6.85 12.04 -41.61
N SER A 337 -5.89 11.64 -42.47
CA SER A 337 -5.39 12.21 -43.73
C SER A 337 -4.27 13.26 -43.75
N SER A 338 -3.14 12.74 -44.25
CA SER A 338 -2.23 13.26 -45.29
C SER A 338 -1.34 14.48 -45.03
N ARG A 339 -0.05 14.17 -45.21
CA ARG A 339 1.14 15.02 -45.37
C ARG A 339 0.95 16.12 -46.43
N ALA A 340 1.48 17.32 -46.15
CA ALA A 340 2.35 18.07 -47.06
C ALA A 340 3.09 19.20 -46.32
N ARG A 341 4.29 19.51 -46.80
CA ARG A 341 5.33 20.38 -46.22
C ARG A 341 5.12 21.88 -46.55
N THR A 342 5.98 22.68 -45.90
CA THR A 342 6.62 23.96 -46.31
C THR A 342 5.96 25.33 -46.03
N ALA A 343 6.59 26.05 -45.08
CA ALA A 343 7.26 27.36 -45.17
C ALA A 343 6.51 28.69 -45.44
N ARG A 344 6.80 29.65 -44.53
CA ARG A 344 7.06 31.11 -44.67
C ARG A 344 5.92 32.14 -44.90
N ARG A 345 5.88 33.10 -43.94
CA ARG A 345 5.80 34.60 -44.00
C ARG A 345 4.52 35.34 -44.48
N ARG A 346 4.12 36.32 -43.64
CA ARG A 346 3.43 37.63 -43.88
C ARG A 346 2.00 37.52 -44.48
N SER A 347 0.96 38.32 -44.21
CA SER A 347 0.75 39.69 -43.72
C SER A 347 -0.74 39.98 -43.38
N ARG A 348 -0.99 40.91 -42.42
CA ARG A 348 -2.09 41.91 -42.27
C ARG A 348 -3.59 41.62 -42.65
N ALA A 349 -4.45 41.62 -41.61
CA ALA A 349 -5.68 42.44 -41.34
C ALA A 349 -6.98 42.26 -42.19
N PRO A 350 -8.17 42.79 -41.74
CA PRO A 350 -8.86 42.73 -40.44
C PRO A 350 -10.41 42.51 -40.54
N CYS A 351 -11.14 42.62 -39.41
CA CYS A 351 -12.60 42.87 -39.19
C CYS A 351 -13.30 41.73 -38.40
N GLY A 352 -14.11 41.90 -37.35
CA GLY A 352 -14.63 43.05 -36.61
C GLY A 352 -15.76 42.59 -35.64
N ARG A 353 -16.10 43.46 -34.65
CA ARG A 353 -17.21 43.43 -33.64
C ARG A 353 -16.89 42.80 -32.26
N ARG A 354 -16.61 43.61 -31.21
CA ARG A 354 -17.49 44.29 -30.18
C ARG A 354 -18.03 43.33 -29.09
N THR A 355 -17.40 43.16 -27.92
CA THR A 355 -17.49 43.87 -26.58
C THR A 355 -18.75 43.56 -25.72
N PRO A 356 -18.81 43.76 -24.37
CA PRO A 356 -17.77 43.84 -23.29
C PRO A 356 -18.17 43.23 -21.89
N GLY A 357 -17.27 43.32 -20.88
CA GLY A 357 -17.59 43.46 -19.43
C GLY A 357 -16.70 42.63 -18.46
N CYS A 358 -15.56 43.12 -17.93
CA CYS A 358 -15.35 43.89 -16.66
C CYS A 358 -15.98 43.27 -15.38
N ARG A 359 -15.38 43.20 -14.18
CA ARG A 359 -14.13 43.73 -13.56
C ARG A 359 -13.95 43.11 -12.14
N SER A 360 -12.69 42.89 -11.76
CA SER A 360 -11.99 43.03 -10.44
C SER A 360 -12.74 43.26 -9.11
N ARG A 361 -12.20 42.67 -8.00
CA ARG A 361 -11.72 43.30 -6.73
C ARG A 361 -11.53 42.23 -5.63
N SER A 362 -10.33 41.92 -5.13
CA SER A 362 -9.43 42.60 -4.15
C SER A 362 -9.64 42.17 -2.68
N SER A 363 -8.55 41.66 -2.09
CA SER A 363 -8.26 41.29 -0.68
C SER A 363 -8.43 42.46 0.31
N PRO A 364 -8.41 42.26 1.66
CA PRO A 364 -7.13 42.11 2.39
C PRO A 364 -7.13 41.27 3.70
N THR A 365 -5.93 40.89 4.15
CA THR A 365 -5.58 40.38 5.51
C THR A 365 -5.38 41.54 6.51
N PRO A 366 -5.34 41.27 7.84
CA PRO A 366 -4.04 41.28 8.53
C PRO A 366 -3.87 40.25 9.68
N ASN A 367 -2.66 40.18 10.22
CA ASN A 367 -2.07 39.22 11.18
C ASN A 367 -1.83 39.93 12.56
N PRO A 368 -0.99 39.42 13.49
CA PRO A 368 -1.28 38.66 14.72
C PRO A 368 -0.94 39.40 16.04
N SER A 369 -1.24 38.79 17.20
CA SER A 369 -0.59 38.99 18.54
C SER A 369 -1.23 38.02 19.55
N ARG A 370 -0.68 37.52 20.68
CA ARG A 370 0.65 37.25 21.31
C ARG A 370 0.32 36.80 22.76
N VAL A 371 1.28 36.22 23.52
CA VAL A 371 1.31 36.08 25.03
C VAL A 371 0.58 34.84 25.62
N LEU A 372 1.02 34.11 26.66
CA LEU A 372 2.28 33.87 27.43
C LEU A 372 1.94 32.89 28.59
N ALA A 373 2.91 32.10 29.06
CA ALA A 373 3.15 31.70 30.46
C ALA A 373 2.15 30.77 31.21
N LEU A 374 2.49 29.96 32.20
CA LEU A 374 3.72 29.53 32.89
C LEU A 374 3.32 28.44 33.93
N ARG A 375 4.27 27.53 34.27
CA ARG A 375 4.51 26.88 35.59
C ARG A 375 3.42 25.93 36.16
N GLY A 376 3.76 24.84 36.85
CA GLY A 376 5.03 24.27 37.28
C GLY A 376 4.84 23.32 38.48
N GLN A 377 5.82 22.42 38.69
CA GLN A 377 6.26 21.82 39.98
C GLN A 377 5.25 20.94 40.75
N ALA A 378 5.60 19.93 41.57
CA ALA A 378 6.83 19.30 42.05
C ALA A 378 6.45 17.90 42.60
N ALA A 379 7.21 16.85 42.33
CA ALA A 379 8.05 16.10 43.29
C ALA A 379 7.48 15.87 44.72
N ARG A 380 7.41 14.59 45.13
CA ARG A 380 8.07 14.02 46.32
C ARG A 380 7.78 12.51 46.49
N ASN A 381 8.86 11.74 46.63
CA ASN A 381 8.97 10.42 47.28
C ASN A 381 8.68 10.57 48.79
N PRO A 382 8.50 9.51 49.63
CA PRO A 382 9.40 8.34 49.72
C PRO A 382 8.81 7.00 50.25
N ALA A 383 9.72 6.01 50.35
CA ALA A 383 9.83 4.96 51.39
C ALA A 383 9.02 3.64 51.32
N THR A 384 9.80 2.56 51.21
CA THR A 384 9.67 1.13 51.59
C THR A 384 9.35 0.90 53.09
N PRO A 385 9.18 -0.34 53.67
CA PRO A 385 9.55 -1.71 53.21
C PRO A 385 8.57 -2.89 53.61
N ILE A 386 8.97 -4.14 53.31
CA ILE A 386 8.95 -5.38 54.15
C ILE A 386 8.44 -6.67 53.44
N ASN A 387 9.36 -7.66 53.46
CA ASN A 387 9.35 -9.13 53.30
C ASN A 387 8.03 -9.95 53.40
N LEU A 388 7.97 -11.10 52.69
CA LEU A 388 8.31 -12.45 53.22
C LEU A 388 8.09 -13.62 52.20
N CYS A 389 9.00 -14.62 52.27
CA CYS A 389 8.86 -16.07 51.99
C CYS A 389 8.26 -16.59 50.66
N GLY A 390 8.71 -17.69 50.04
CA GLY A 390 9.66 -18.75 50.42
C GLY A 390 9.62 -19.91 49.40
N MET A 391 10.39 -20.97 49.67
CA MET A 391 10.53 -22.28 48.98
C MET A 391 11.46 -22.28 47.73
N LEU A 392 12.68 -22.81 47.73
CA LEU A 392 13.24 -24.14 48.10
C LEU A 392 12.89 -25.22 47.06
N VAL A 393 13.89 -25.71 46.30
CA VAL A 393 14.32 -27.13 46.17
C VAL A 393 15.68 -27.18 45.44
N ALA A 394 16.51 -28.11 45.91
CA ALA A 394 17.95 -28.29 45.71
C ALA A 394 18.34 -29.31 44.61
N SER A 395 19.62 -29.26 44.19
CA SER A 395 20.52 -30.41 43.92
C SER A 395 21.95 -29.88 43.63
N ILE A 396 22.87 -29.79 44.59
CA ILE A 396 23.93 -30.75 45.02
C ILE A 396 24.99 -31.08 43.94
N GLY A 397 26.24 -30.66 44.19
CA GLY A 397 27.43 -31.08 43.42
C GLY A 397 28.78 -30.37 43.70
N SER A 398 29.29 -30.46 44.95
CA SER A 398 30.72 -30.42 45.35
C SER A 398 31.56 -29.12 45.36
N ALA A 399 32.14 -28.86 46.54
CA ALA A 399 32.94 -27.72 47.01
C ALA A 399 34.44 -27.69 46.62
N ARG A 400 35.03 -26.48 46.49
CA ARG A 400 35.86 -25.82 47.53
C ARG A 400 36.32 -24.40 47.11
N SER A 401 36.26 -23.51 48.11
CA SER A 401 36.88 -22.18 48.35
C SER A 401 38.08 -21.79 47.46
N ASP A 402 38.32 -20.54 47.06
CA ASP A 402 38.19 -19.29 47.81
C ASP A 402 38.41 -18.08 46.86
N GLY A 403 37.85 -16.90 47.19
CA GLY A 403 38.46 -15.62 46.83
C GLY A 403 37.98 -14.85 45.58
N ARG A 404 37.15 -13.83 45.87
CA ARG A 404 37.17 -12.46 45.29
C ARG A 404 36.55 -12.21 43.90
N ARG A 405 35.57 -11.29 43.98
CA ARG A 405 35.27 -10.18 43.06
C ARG A 405 34.67 -10.51 41.69
N ALA A 406 33.46 -10.00 41.55
CA ALA A 406 32.91 -9.33 40.36
C ALA A 406 32.98 -10.12 39.05
N ASP A 407 31.81 -10.62 38.62
CA ASP A 407 31.34 -10.29 37.28
C ASP A 407 29.81 -10.40 37.24
N HIS A 408 29.18 -9.23 37.31
CA HIS A 408 27.78 -9.02 36.99
C HIS A 408 27.67 -8.54 35.54
N GLU A 409 28.27 -9.27 34.61
CA GLU A 409 27.98 -9.12 33.19
C GLU A 409 27.01 -10.22 32.75
N ARG A 410 25.74 -10.06 33.13
CA ARG A 410 24.66 -10.70 32.37
C ARG A 410 24.62 -10.00 31.03
N GLY A 411 25.32 -10.57 30.06
CA GLY A 411 25.32 -10.12 28.68
C GLY A 411 23.89 -9.91 28.21
N ILE A 412 23.59 -8.68 27.78
CA ILE A 412 22.42 -8.39 26.96
C ILE A 412 22.65 -9.18 25.66
N ILE A 413 22.04 -10.36 25.53
CA ILE A 413 22.01 -11.07 24.26
C ILE A 413 21.15 -10.21 23.34
N HIS A 414 21.80 -9.37 22.53
CA HIS A 414 21.15 -8.64 21.46
C HIS A 414 20.64 -9.65 20.44
N LEU A 415 19.34 -9.96 20.46
CA LEU A 415 18.73 -10.78 19.42
C LEU A 415 18.67 -9.92 18.14
N MET A 416 19.62 -10.13 17.23
CA MET A 416 19.64 -9.43 15.94
C MET A 416 18.59 -10.03 15.02
N SER A 417 17.54 -9.27 14.69
CA SER A 417 16.52 -9.68 13.73
C SER A 417 16.72 -8.94 12.41
N HIS A 418 17.04 -9.68 11.35
CA HIS A 418 17.11 -9.11 10.01
C HIS A 418 15.77 -9.27 9.28
N ILE A 419 15.27 -8.16 8.76
CA ILE A 419 14.02 -8.12 7.99
C ILE A 419 14.36 -7.56 6.62
N LEU A 420 13.99 -8.29 5.57
CA LEU A 420 14.15 -7.81 4.20
C LEU A 420 12.82 -7.22 3.71
N PHE A 421 12.84 -5.97 3.27
CA PHE A 421 11.71 -5.36 2.58
C PHE A 421 11.93 -5.43 1.07
N ILE A 422 10.94 -5.95 0.35
CA ILE A 422 10.95 -5.94 -1.11
C ILE A 422 10.06 -4.79 -1.56
N CYS A 423 10.63 -3.82 -2.27
CA CYS A 423 9.96 -2.61 -2.69
C CYS A 423 10.00 -2.46 -4.21
N SER A 424 8.89 -2.08 -4.85
CA SER A 424 8.92 -1.64 -6.25
C SER A 424 9.03 -0.11 -6.34
N GLY A 425 9.82 0.41 -7.30
CA GLY A 425 9.94 1.85 -7.58
C GLY A 425 10.50 2.72 -6.43
N ASN A 426 10.02 3.95 -6.31
CA ASN A 426 10.48 4.94 -5.30
C ASN A 426 9.88 4.71 -3.89
N THR A 427 9.10 3.66 -3.69
CA THR A 427 8.40 3.35 -2.43
C THR A 427 9.24 2.48 -1.51
N CYS A 428 10.51 2.83 -1.29
CA CYS A 428 11.32 2.16 -0.30
C CYS A 428 10.87 2.56 1.12
N ARG A 429 10.05 1.71 1.76
CA ARG A 429 9.63 1.90 3.15
C ARG A 429 10.66 1.38 4.17
N SER A 430 11.81 0.88 3.71
CA SER A 430 12.84 0.27 4.56
C SER A 430 13.34 1.18 5.70
N PRO A 431 13.52 2.51 5.55
CA PRO A 431 13.94 3.38 6.65
C PRO A 431 12.81 3.65 7.66
N MET A 432 11.56 3.75 7.16
CA MET A 432 10.37 3.91 7.99
C MET A 432 10.15 2.64 8.82
N ALA A 433 10.27 1.47 8.20
CA ALA A 433 10.12 0.20 8.86
C ALA A 433 11.26 -0.08 9.86
N ALA A 434 12.50 0.32 9.57
CA ALA A 434 13.60 0.26 10.53
C ALA A 434 13.34 1.16 11.75
N GLY A 435 12.86 2.39 11.55
CA GLY A 435 12.50 3.29 12.64
C GLY A 435 11.31 2.78 13.47
N ILE A 436 10.31 2.23 12.80
CA ILE A 436 9.15 1.58 13.43
C ILE A 436 9.59 0.38 14.27
N ALA A 437 10.40 -0.50 13.69
CA ALA A 437 10.83 -1.71 14.38
C ALA A 437 11.71 -1.35 15.59
N ARG A 438 12.61 -0.35 15.49
CA ARG A 438 13.35 0.17 16.66
C ARG A 438 12.44 0.70 17.77
N ARG A 439 11.28 1.27 17.42
CA ARG A 439 10.27 1.71 18.40
C ARG A 439 9.60 0.54 19.10
N ILE A 440 9.23 -0.52 18.37
CA ILE A 440 8.55 -1.70 18.92
C ILE A 440 9.49 -2.53 19.79
N PHE A 441 10.72 -2.73 19.31
CA PHE A 441 11.65 -3.70 19.89
C PHE A 441 12.69 -3.07 20.83
N GLY A 442 12.78 -1.74 20.88
CA GLY A 442 13.80 -1.04 21.68
C GLY A 442 15.21 -1.15 21.08
N GLN A 443 16.21 -0.61 21.78
CA GLN A 443 17.62 -0.64 21.34
C GLN A 443 18.28 -2.02 21.55
N SER A 444 17.61 -2.96 22.20
CA SER A 444 18.08 -4.32 22.46
C SER A 444 18.06 -5.22 21.22
N HIS A 445 17.35 -4.84 20.14
CA HIS A 445 17.33 -5.57 18.87
C HIS A 445 18.02 -4.77 17.77
N LEU A 446 19.08 -5.31 17.17
CA LEU A 446 19.69 -4.71 15.98
C LEU A 446 18.88 -5.11 14.74
N ILE A 447 18.15 -4.14 14.19
CA ILE A 447 17.29 -4.33 13.04
C ILE A 447 17.98 -3.76 11.82
N VAL A 448 18.40 -4.66 10.95
CA VAL A 448 19.00 -4.34 9.65
C VAL A 448 17.92 -4.50 8.59
N SER A 449 17.55 -3.37 8.01
CA SER A 449 16.55 -3.28 6.95
C SER A 449 17.26 -3.02 5.63
N ALA A 450 17.13 -3.96 4.70
CA ALA A 450 17.60 -3.79 3.34
C ALA A 450 16.38 -3.67 2.40
N GLY A 451 16.48 -2.77 1.44
CA GLY A 451 15.56 -2.71 0.31
C GLY A 451 16.14 -3.46 -0.88
N ALA A 452 15.30 -4.22 -1.57
CA ALA A 452 15.59 -4.60 -2.94
C ALA A 452 15.00 -3.54 -3.91
N GLY A 453 15.84 -2.92 -4.73
CA GLY A 453 15.40 -2.02 -5.80
C GLY A 453 15.09 -2.77 -7.09
N THR A 454 14.17 -2.24 -7.89
CA THR A 454 13.79 -2.81 -9.19
C THR A 454 14.57 -2.12 -10.31
N SER A 455 15.29 -2.87 -11.14
CA SER A 455 15.72 -2.36 -12.44
C SER A 455 14.54 -2.44 -13.40
N GLY A 456 13.86 -1.32 -13.65
CA GLY A 456 13.21 -1.13 -14.96
C GLY A 456 14.31 -1.13 -16.03
N GLY A 457 14.02 -1.59 -17.24
CA GLY A 457 15.00 -1.74 -18.32
C GLY A 457 15.93 -0.54 -18.51
N ASP A 458 17.05 -0.77 -19.19
CA ASP A 458 18.19 0.14 -19.39
C ASP A 458 17.85 1.63 -19.23
N GLY A 459 18.20 2.20 -18.08
CA GLY A 459 18.03 3.63 -17.79
C GLY A 459 17.34 4.01 -16.47
N ALA A 460 16.83 3.06 -15.69
CA ALA A 460 16.31 3.37 -14.35
C ALA A 460 17.46 3.54 -13.34
N ALA A 461 17.66 4.76 -12.82
CA ALA A 461 18.70 5.07 -11.84
C ALA A 461 18.56 4.19 -10.58
N THR A 462 19.53 3.30 -10.40
CA THR A 462 19.72 2.52 -9.18
C THR A 462 20.24 3.44 -8.07
N ASN A 463 19.35 4.02 -7.27
CA ASN A 463 19.75 4.54 -5.96
C ASN A 463 19.89 3.37 -4.97
N ALA A 464 20.88 2.51 -5.23
CA ALA A 464 21.41 1.59 -4.23
C ALA A 464 22.30 2.39 -3.27
N ALA A 465 21.70 3.26 -2.45
CA ALA A 465 22.36 3.73 -1.25
C ALA A 465 22.27 2.62 -0.19
N SER A 466 23.14 1.63 -0.29
CA SER A 466 23.55 0.85 0.88
C SER A 466 24.23 1.80 1.85
N GLY A 467 23.43 2.42 2.73
CA GLY A 467 23.94 3.26 3.80
C GLY A 467 24.72 2.42 4.81
N ARG A 468 26.05 2.34 4.66
CA ARG A 468 26.92 2.30 5.83
C ARG A 468 26.72 3.63 6.56
N ILE A 469 25.86 3.65 7.57
CA ILE A 469 25.90 4.73 8.55
C ILE A 469 26.96 4.31 9.56
N MET A 470 28.15 4.89 9.44
CA MET A 470 29.13 4.84 10.51
C MET A 470 28.53 5.54 11.73
N CYS A 471 28.59 4.87 12.88
CA CYS A 471 28.27 5.46 14.17
C CYS A 471 29.27 6.59 14.45
N GLU A 472 28.83 7.85 14.45
CA GLU A 472 29.53 8.90 15.20
C GLU A 472 29.04 8.86 16.65
N ARG A 473 30.00 8.74 17.57
CA ARG A 473 29.77 8.82 19.03
C ARG A 473 29.30 10.23 19.40
N PRO A 474 28.49 10.38 20.46
CA PRO A 474 28.12 11.68 20.97
C PRO A 474 29.23 12.21 21.89
N GLU A 475 29.79 13.37 21.58
CA GLU A 475 30.42 14.22 22.61
C GLU A 475 29.88 15.64 22.49
N GLY A 476 29.49 16.16 23.65
CA GLY A 476 28.81 17.43 23.78
C GLY A 476 29.74 18.63 23.81
N THR A 477 29.12 19.75 23.44
CA THR A 477 29.36 21.14 23.88
C THR A 477 30.46 21.96 23.21
N PRO A 478 30.25 23.30 23.13
CA PRO A 478 30.36 24.06 21.90
C PRO A 478 31.53 25.05 21.91
N GLN A 479 32.01 25.47 20.73
CA GLN A 479 32.47 26.85 20.54
C GLN A 479 32.68 27.25 19.08
N ALA A 480 32.18 28.45 18.79
CA ALA A 480 32.74 29.49 17.93
C ALA A 480 32.90 29.23 16.40
N ALA A 481 32.00 29.92 15.68
CA ALA A 481 32.29 30.86 14.58
C ALA A 481 33.42 30.53 13.58
N GLY A 482 33.05 30.34 12.30
CA GLY A 482 34.01 30.49 11.21
C GLY A 482 33.58 29.95 9.86
N ARG A 483 32.95 30.82 9.05
CA ARG A 483 33.03 30.95 7.58
C ARG A 483 32.96 29.71 6.68
N CYS A 484 31.94 29.69 5.82
CA CYS A 484 31.95 29.02 4.51
C CYS A 484 33.14 29.45 3.65
N VAL A 485 33.79 28.51 2.94
CA VAL A 485 34.23 28.69 1.54
C VAL A 485 34.25 27.34 0.81
N LYS A 486 33.53 27.32 -0.33
CA LYS A 486 33.48 26.41 -1.50
C LYS A 486 33.01 24.97 -1.34
#